data_AF-J2KMC6-F1
#
_entry.id   AF-J2KMC6-F1
#
_cell.length_a   1.000
_cell.length_b   1.000
_cell.length_c   1.000
_cell.angle_alpha   90.00
_cell.angle_beta   90.00
_cell.angle_gamma   90.00
#
_symmetry.space_group_name_H-M   'P 1'
#
loop_
_entity.id
_entity.type
_entity.pdbx_description
1 polymer ?
#
loop_
_entity_poly.entity_id
_entity_poly.type
_entity_poly.pdbx_seq_one_letter_code
_entity_poly.pdbx_strand_id
1 'polypeptide(L)'
;MEHKKLINEFKKQINQIKKEGVSQEEINQYYDLIRQSIQDDIKDGFKETIARNLTLGIGIHAGEYPKHLILNDQKEGWKYITRYLLWQQHILQKLFTYKEVTPRSVGCIIGLSLFWNMNDLAKLSREYFKLLFEDDKEKYKQKETHHLFMAILYDLNETKEINQELYSALPEENIYKKFLDNWISTDKKIVGDLLFEMCDFHIYSSLDLRDKFSEILSLNYIPYEIKLIEKIRSEQGLVNVKTDHPLLETKLAEIPENQYEWDLSKDEVYQFLIRRE
;
A
#
# COMPACT_ATOMS: atom_id res chain seq x y z
N MET A 1 -10.49 -6.68 18.65
CA MET A 1 -9.40 -7.37 19.41
C MET A 1 -8.88 -6.37 20.44
N GLU A 2 -8.62 -6.78 21.68
CA GLU A 2 -8.08 -5.86 22.69
C GLU A 2 -6.71 -5.31 22.26
N HIS A 3 -6.50 -4.00 22.45
CA HIS A 3 -5.27 -3.28 22.06
C HIS A 3 -4.00 -4.03 22.47
N LYS A 4 -3.90 -4.48 23.72
CA LYS A 4 -2.72 -5.21 24.21
C LYS A 4 -2.41 -6.48 23.41
N LYS A 5 -3.44 -7.25 23.02
CA LYS A 5 -3.28 -8.47 22.23
C LYS A 5 -2.85 -8.14 20.79
N LEU A 6 -3.45 -7.10 20.20
CA LEU A 6 -3.10 -6.59 18.88
C LEU A 6 -1.63 -6.17 18.81
N ILE A 7 -1.18 -5.35 19.75
CA ILE A 7 0.20 -4.87 19.82
C ILE A 7 1.19 -6.00 20.08
N ASN A 8 0.84 -6.99 20.89
CA ASN A 8 1.70 -8.15 21.11
C ASN A 8 1.90 -8.97 19.83
N GLU A 9 0.83 -9.22 19.06
CA GLU A 9 0.94 -9.93 17.79
C GLU A 9 1.75 -9.11 16.77
N PHE A 10 1.48 -7.80 16.67
CA PHE A 10 2.28 -6.89 15.84
C PHE A 10 3.77 -6.96 16.16
N LYS A 11 4.13 -6.83 17.44
CA LYS A 11 5.54 -6.90 17.88
C LYS A 11 6.17 -8.25 17.55
N LYS A 12 5.41 -9.35 17.65
CA LYS A 12 5.87 -10.68 17.24
C LYS A 12 6.17 -10.72 15.74
N GLN A 13 5.25 -10.23 14.89
CA GLN A 13 5.43 -10.16 13.44
C GLN A 13 6.62 -9.28 13.04
N ILE A 14 6.75 -8.08 13.63
CA ILE A 14 7.91 -7.20 13.38
C ILE A 14 9.22 -7.87 13.78
N ASN A 15 9.26 -8.54 14.93
CA ASN A 15 10.46 -9.28 15.36
C ASN A 15 10.77 -10.48 14.47
N GLN A 16 9.75 -11.13 13.91
CA GLN A 16 9.91 -12.21 12.94
C GLN A 16 10.53 -11.68 11.65
N ILE A 17 9.92 -10.68 11.01
CA ILE A 17 10.44 -10.04 9.78
C ILE A 17 11.87 -9.52 9.99
N LYS A 18 12.17 -8.97 11.17
CA LYS A 18 13.52 -8.47 11.48
C LYS A 18 14.57 -9.60 11.49
N LYS A 19 14.20 -10.82 11.89
CA LYS A 19 15.09 -11.99 11.98
C LYS A 19 15.12 -12.81 10.70
N GLU A 20 13.96 -13.03 10.12
CA GLU A 20 13.71 -13.84 8.94
C GLU A 20 13.79 -12.90 7.73
N GLY A 21 14.98 -12.80 7.16
CA GLY A 21 15.17 -12.17 5.85
C GLY A 21 14.86 -13.14 4.73
N VAL A 22 14.83 -12.63 3.50
CA VAL A 22 14.77 -13.46 2.29
C VAL A 22 16.18 -13.58 1.74
N SER A 23 16.61 -14.81 1.47
CA SER A 23 17.93 -15.10 0.90
C SER A 23 18.04 -14.65 -0.56
N GLN A 24 19.26 -14.39 -1.03
CA GLN A 24 19.48 -14.05 -2.44
C GLN A 24 19.08 -15.21 -3.38
N GLU A 25 19.22 -16.45 -2.93
CA GLU A 25 18.79 -17.63 -3.68
C GLU A 25 17.27 -17.66 -3.87
N GLU A 26 16.49 -17.41 -2.82
CA GLU A 26 15.04 -17.27 -2.92
C GLU A 26 14.65 -16.13 -3.88
N ILE A 27 15.30 -14.98 -3.78
CA ILE A 27 15.06 -13.84 -4.70
C ILE A 27 15.30 -14.26 -6.16
N ASN A 28 16.40 -14.96 -6.44
CA ASN A 28 16.72 -15.42 -7.78
C ASN A 28 15.71 -16.47 -8.29
N GLN A 29 15.26 -17.38 -7.43
CA GLN A 29 14.23 -18.37 -7.78
C GLN A 29 12.95 -17.70 -8.26
N TYR A 30 12.49 -16.66 -7.57
CA TYR A 30 11.32 -15.90 -8.03
C TYR A 30 11.55 -15.18 -9.36
N TYR A 31 12.76 -14.65 -9.63
CA TYR A 31 13.05 -14.04 -10.93
C TYR A 31 12.97 -15.06 -12.06
N ASP A 32 13.47 -16.27 -11.82
CA ASP A 32 13.40 -17.36 -12.78
C ASP A 32 11.95 -17.85 -12.96
N LEU A 33 11.17 -17.92 -11.88
CA LEU A 33 9.74 -18.21 -11.93
C LEU A 33 8.98 -17.18 -12.76
N ILE A 34 9.26 -15.88 -12.59
CA ILE A 34 8.62 -14.81 -13.39
C ILE A 34 8.96 -14.99 -14.88
N ARG A 35 10.24 -15.23 -15.21
CA ARG A 35 10.68 -15.43 -16.60
C ARG A 35 10.02 -16.65 -17.24
N GLN A 36 9.97 -17.76 -16.49
CA GLN A 36 9.33 -18.99 -16.93
C GLN A 36 7.83 -18.77 -17.17
N SER A 37 7.14 -18.13 -16.23
CA SER A 37 5.71 -17.80 -16.34
C SER A 37 5.40 -16.91 -17.55
N ILE A 38 6.26 -15.93 -17.85
CA ILE A 38 6.15 -15.12 -19.09
C ILE A 38 6.30 -15.99 -20.33
N GLN A 39 7.25 -16.93 -20.35
CA GLN A 39 7.45 -17.82 -21.50
C GLN A 39 6.28 -18.77 -21.72
N ASP A 40 5.73 -19.31 -20.63
CA ASP A 40 4.59 -20.20 -20.66
C ASP A 40 3.33 -19.47 -21.14
N ASP A 41 3.04 -18.28 -20.61
CA ASP A 41 1.91 -17.44 -21.09
C ASP A 41 2.03 -17.14 -22.60
N ILE A 42 3.23 -16.86 -23.11
CA ILE A 42 3.44 -16.63 -24.56
C ILE A 42 3.15 -17.90 -25.36
N LYS A 43 3.64 -19.05 -24.90
CA LYS A 43 3.45 -20.34 -25.57
C LYS A 43 1.97 -20.75 -25.58
N ASP A 44 1.25 -20.45 -24.52
CA ASP A 44 -0.17 -20.78 -24.35
C ASP A 44 -1.10 -19.75 -25.00
N GLY A 45 -0.55 -18.69 -25.61
CA GLY A 45 -1.29 -17.71 -26.40
C GLY A 45 -1.84 -16.52 -25.61
N PHE A 46 -1.43 -16.34 -24.35
CA PHE A 46 -1.82 -15.24 -23.46
C PHE A 46 -0.89 -14.02 -23.55
N LYS A 47 -0.31 -13.77 -24.73
CA LYS A 47 0.72 -12.74 -24.95
C LYS A 47 0.27 -11.36 -24.48
N GLU A 48 -1.00 -11.02 -24.67
CA GLU A 48 -1.58 -9.73 -24.29
C GLU A 48 -1.67 -9.50 -22.77
N THR A 49 -1.53 -10.54 -21.96
CA THR A 49 -1.62 -10.45 -20.49
C THR A 49 -0.30 -10.68 -19.74
N ILE A 50 0.82 -10.86 -20.45
CA ILE A 50 2.10 -11.27 -19.85
C ILE A 50 2.62 -10.31 -18.76
N ALA A 51 2.20 -9.04 -18.77
CA ALA A 51 2.54 -8.08 -17.72
C ALA A 51 2.06 -8.52 -16.32
N ARG A 52 1.00 -9.33 -16.22
CA ARG A 52 0.49 -9.88 -14.96
C ARG A 52 1.54 -10.71 -14.22
N ASN A 53 2.50 -11.29 -14.92
CA ASN A 53 3.55 -12.11 -14.33
C ASN A 53 4.47 -11.32 -13.39
N LEU A 54 4.55 -9.99 -13.52
CA LEU A 54 5.26 -9.14 -12.56
C LEU A 54 4.62 -9.19 -11.16
N THR A 55 3.34 -9.57 -11.05
CA THR A 55 2.66 -9.72 -9.75
C THR A 55 3.27 -10.83 -8.89
N LEU A 56 3.92 -11.83 -9.49
CA LEU A 56 4.65 -12.87 -8.76
C LEU A 56 5.81 -12.30 -7.93
N GLY A 57 6.36 -11.14 -8.33
CA GLY A 57 7.41 -10.45 -7.58
C GLY A 57 6.91 -9.62 -6.40
N ILE A 58 5.59 -9.48 -6.19
CA ILE A 58 5.01 -8.71 -5.08
C ILE A 58 5.50 -9.24 -3.73
N GLY A 59 5.53 -10.58 -3.58
CA GLY A 59 5.97 -11.25 -2.34
C GLY A 59 7.42 -10.93 -1.95
N ILE A 60 8.27 -10.53 -2.90
CA ILE A 60 9.63 -10.08 -2.62
C ILE A 60 9.66 -8.57 -2.46
N HIS A 61 9.13 -7.80 -3.41
CA HIS A 61 9.42 -6.36 -3.51
C HIS A 61 8.50 -5.47 -2.67
N ALA A 62 7.36 -5.99 -2.23
CA ALA A 62 6.48 -5.36 -1.24
C ALA A 62 6.23 -6.25 -0.01
N GLY A 63 6.79 -7.46 0.00
CA GLY A 63 6.70 -8.44 1.08
C GLY A 63 7.78 -8.28 2.15
N GLU A 64 8.28 -9.38 2.69
CA GLU A 64 9.12 -9.37 3.90
C GLU A 64 10.52 -8.83 3.66
N TYR A 65 11.10 -9.08 2.49
CA TYR A 65 12.49 -8.68 2.17
C TYR A 65 12.78 -7.18 2.34
N PRO A 66 12.07 -6.24 1.69
CA PRO A 66 12.31 -4.81 1.89
C PRO A 66 12.11 -4.38 3.34
N LYS A 67 11.10 -4.97 4.01
CA LYS A 67 10.81 -4.67 5.41
C LYS A 67 11.93 -5.15 6.33
N HIS A 68 12.48 -6.34 6.08
CA HIS A 68 13.63 -6.88 6.79
C HIS A 68 14.83 -5.94 6.68
N LEU A 69 15.14 -5.47 5.47
CA LEU A 69 16.22 -4.50 5.23
C LEU A 69 15.98 -3.20 6.02
N ILE A 70 14.79 -2.60 5.90
CA ILE A 70 14.44 -1.34 6.58
C ILE A 70 14.49 -1.48 8.11
N LEU A 71 13.95 -2.57 8.67
CA LEU A 71 13.95 -2.86 10.11
C LEU A 71 15.35 -3.11 10.70
N ASN A 72 16.34 -3.38 9.84
CA ASN A 72 17.75 -3.54 10.19
C ASN A 72 18.62 -2.37 9.67
N ASP A 73 18.03 -1.18 9.54
CA ASP A 73 18.69 0.08 9.17
C ASP A 73 19.33 0.08 7.76
N GLN A 74 18.98 -0.88 6.91
CA GLN A 74 19.40 -0.93 5.51
C GLN A 74 18.37 -0.19 4.64
N LYS A 75 18.60 1.11 4.45
CA LYS A 75 17.70 2.00 3.70
C LYS A 75 17.45 1.57 2.25
N GLU A 76 18.34 0.75 1.68
CA GLU A 76 18.19 0.12 0.37
C GLU A 76 16.89 -0.70 0.24
N GLY A 77 16.27 -1.14 1.34
CA GLY A 77 14.94 -1.76 1.30
C GLY A 77 13.88 -0.90 0.61
N TRP A 78 13.97 0.43 0.70
CA TRP A 78 13.06 1.34 0.00
C TRP A 78 13.17 1.27 -1.52
N LYS A 79 14.34 0.90 -2.09
CA LYS A 79 14.50 0.71 -3.55
C LYS A 79 13.62 -0.39 -4.09
N TYR A 80 13.45 -1.48 -3.34
CA TYR A 80 12.58 -2.58 -3.74
C TYR A 80 11.10 -2.17 -3.70
N ILE A 81 10.72 -1.28 -2.77
CA ILE A 81 9.37 -0.71 -2.74
C ILE A 81 9.16 0.21 -3.96
N THR A 82 10.16 1.01 -4.35
CA THR A 82 10.09 1.77 -5.63
C THR A 82 9.90 0.83 -6.82
N ARG A 83 10.71 -0.24 -6.91
CA ARG A 83 10.58 -1.25 -7.99
C ARG A 83 9.17 -1.82 -8.05
N TYR A 84 8.62 -2.20 -6.91
CA TYR A 84 7.24 -2.68 -6.81
C TYR A 84 6.26 -1.67 -7.40
N LEU A 85 6.30 -0.40 -7.00
CA LEU A 85 5.39 0.64 -7.51
C LEU A 85 5.53 0.84 -9.02
N LEU A 86 6.76 0.85 -9.55
CA LEU A 86 7.02 0.96 -10.98
C LEU A 86 6.47 -0.24 -11.77
N TRP A 87 6.58 -1.45 -11.23
CA TRP A 87 5.98 -2.64 -11.83
C TRP A 87 4.44 -2.58 -11.79
N GLN A 88 3.85 -2.11 -10.68
CA GLN A 88 2.40 -1.89 -10.58
C GLN A 88 1.92 -0.86 -11.60
N GLN A 89 2.69 0.21 -11.83
CA GLN A 89 2.38 1.18 -12.87
C GLN A 89 2.31 0.53 -14.25
N HIS A 90 3.30 -0.29 -14.60
CA HIS A 90 3.32 -1.00 -15.88
C HIS A 90 2.14 -1.98 -16.03
N ILE A 91 1.86 -2.76 -14.98
CA ILE A 91 0.70 -3.67 -14.96
C ILE A 91 -0.60 -2.88 -15.19
N LEU A 92 -0.82 -1.79 -14.46
CA LEU A 92 -2.01 -0.96 -14.61
C LEU A 92 -2.12 -0.37 -16.02
N GLN A 93 -1.02 0.07 -16.62
CA GLN A 93 -1.02 0.62 -17.98
C GLN A 93 -1.42 -0.42 -19.03
N LYS A 94 -1.01 -1.68 -18.86
CA LYS A 94 -1.27 -2.76 -19.82
C LYS A 94 -2.59 -3.46 -19.59
N LEU A 95 -2.96 -3.66 -18.32
CA LEU A 95 -4.01 -4.60 -17.90
C LEU A 95 -5.12 -3.92 -17.09
N PHE A 96 -5.28 -2.61 -17.25
CA PHE A 96 -6.26 -1.80 -16.52
C PHE A 96 -7.66 -2.43 -16.46
N THR A 97 -8.17 -2.90 -17.60
CA THR A 97 -9.52 -3.46 -17.74
C THR A 97 -9.62 -4.93 -17.33
N TYR A 98 -8.48 -5.64 -17.25
CA TYR A 98 -8.42 -7.05 -16.85
C TYR A 98 -8.52 -7.24 -15.34
N LYS A 99 -8.44 -6.15 -14.57
CA LYS A 99 -8.53 -6.17 -13.10
C LYS A 99 -7.46 -7.03 -12.40
N GLU A 100 -6.26 -7.07 -12.96
CA GLU A 100 -5.13 -7.91 -12.50
C GLU A 100 -4.45 -7.38 -11.22
N VAL A 101 -4.48 -6.07 -10.97
CA VAL A 101 -3.98 -5.53 -9.69
C VAL A 101 -4.98 -5.88 -8.60
N THR A 102 -4.54 -6.67 -7.62
CA THR A 102 -5.40 -7.09 -6.52
C THR A 102 -6.00 -5.88 -5.80
N PRO A 103 -7.33 -5.90 -5.50
CA PRO A 103 -7.95 -4.86 -4.70
C PRO A 103 -7.23 -4.61 -3.38
N ARG A 104 -6.62 -5.66 -2.79
CA ARG A 104 -5.86 -5.63 -1.52
C ARG A 104 -4.57 -4.81 -1.55
N SER A 105 -4.16 -4.31 -2.72
CA SER A 105 -2.94 -3.50 -2.90
C SER A 105 -3.24 -2.11 -3.46
N VAL A 106 -4.44 -1.84 -3.99
CA VAL A 106 -4.71 -0.56 -4.65
C VAL A 106 -4.58 0.62 -3.68
N GLY A 107 -5.04 0.47 -2.43
CA GLY A 107 -4.93 1.51 -1.41
C GLY A 107 -3.48 1.85 -1.07
N CYS A 108 -2.60 0.86 -0.93
CA CYS A 108 -1.19 1.13 -0.63
C CYS A 108 -0.45 1.75 -1.82
N ILE A 109 -0.80 1.37 -3.05
CA ILE A 109 -0.27 1.99 -4.26
C ILE A 109 -0.69 3.47 -4.31
N ILE A 110 -1.99 3.79 -4.14
CA ILE A 110 -2.48 5.18 -4.09
C ILE A 110 -1.74 5.97 -3.00
N GLY A 111 -1.74 5.47 -1.76
CA GLY A 111 -1.19 6.18 -0.61
C GLY A 111 0.30 6.52 -0.76
N LEU A 112 1.12 5.52 -1.11
CA LEU A 112 2.57 5.72 -1.19
C LEU A 112 2.99 6.48 -2.45
N SER A 113 2.33 6.21 -3.60
CA SER A 113 2.61 6.97 -4.83
C SER A 113 2.28 8.45 -4.66
N LEU A 114 1.17 8.78 -4.00
CA LEU A 114 0.81 10.17 -3.70
C LEU A 114 1.79 10.79 -2.69
N PHE A 115 2.19 10.05 -1.66
CA PHE A 115 3.18 10.53 -0.69
C PHE A 115 4.51 10.89 -1.37
N TRP A 116 4.99 10.06 -2.30
CA TRP A 116 6.22 10.27 -3.08
C TRP A 116 6.06 11.13 -4.34
N ASN A 117 4.90 11.76 -4.56
CA ASN A 117 4.62 12.58 -5.75
C ASN A 117 4.79 11.81 -7.09
N MET A 118 4.56 10.50 -7.10
CA MET A 118 4.46 9.68 -8.32
C MET A 118 3.09 9.89 -8.97
N ASN A 119 2.81 11.11 -9.41
CA ASN A 119 1.47 11.58 -9.77
C ASN A 119 0.77 10.70 -10.83
N ASP A 120 1.51 10.22 -11.85
CA ASP A 120 0.94 9.35 -12.88
C ASP A 120 0.43 8.03 -12.32
N LEU A 121 1.20 7.40 -11.41
CA LEU A 121 0.79 6.17 -10.74
C LEU A 121 -0.34 6.42 -9.75
N ALA A 122 -0.29 7.51 -8.97
CA ALA A 122 -1.33 7.87 -8.03
C ALA A 122 -2.68 8.06 -8.75
N LYS A 123 -2.67 8.81 -9.87
CA LYS A 123 -3.85 9.00 -10.72
C LYS A 123 -4.34 7.69 -11.32
N LEU A 124 -3.46 6.91 -11.93
CA LEU A 124 -3.83 5.65 -12.59
C LEU A 124 -4.41 4.64 -11.61
N SER A 125 -3.82 4.53 -10.41
CA SER A 125 -4.33 3.65 -9.34
C SER A 125 -5.64 4.15 -8.75
N ARG A 126 -5.86 5.47 -8.65
CA ARG A 126 -7.14 6.06 -8.25
C ARG A 126 -8.25 5.78 -9.27
N GLU A 127 -7.96 5.91 -10.56
CA GLU A 127 -8.89 5.58 -11.64
C GLU A 127 -9.23 4.08 -11.64
N TYR A 128 -8.22 3.23 -11.43
CA TYR A 128 -8.41 1.79 -11.29
C TYR A 128 -9.29 1.44 -10.07
N PHE A 129 -9.05 2.08 -8.92
CA PHE A 129 -9.93 1.94 -7.76
C PHE A 129 -11.36 2.34 -8.10
N LYS A 130 -11.58 3.42 -8.87
CA LYS A 130 -12.92 3.82 -9.31
C LYS A 130 -13.60 2.71 -10.11
N LEU A 131 -12.89 2.07 -11.05
CA LEU A 131 -13.40 0.92 -11.81
C LEU A 131 -13.84 -0.21 -10.87
N LEU A 132 -13.03 -0.54 -9.86
CA LEU A 132 -13.37 -1.58 -8.87
C LEU A 132 -14.53 -1.18 -7.95
N PHE A 133 -14.61 0.10 -7.58
CA PHE A 133 -15.66 0.63 -6.72
C PHE A 133 -17.02 0.60 -7.42
N GLU A 134 -17.09 1.03 -8.68
CA GLU A 134 -18.34 1.00 -9.46
C GLU A 134 -18.84 -0.42 -9.74
N ASP A 135 -17.93 -1.40 -9.78
CA ASP A 135 -18.26 -2.81 -9.99
C ASP A 135 -19.00 -3.44 -8.80
N ASP A 136 -18.62 -3.06 -7.57
CA ASP A 136 -19.24 -3.56 -6.33
C ASP A 136 -19.12 -2.56 -5.17
N LYS A 137 -20.02 -1.56 -5.15
CA LYS A 137 -20.08 -0.54 -4.08
C LYS A 137 -20.43 -1.12 -2.71
N GLU A 138 -21.29 -2.14 -2.68
CA GLU A 138 -21.79 -2.73 -1.42
C GLU A 138 -20.68 -3.39 -0.61
N LYS A 139 -19.66 -3.93 -1.29
CA LYS A 139 -18.42 -4.44 -0.69
C LYS A 139 -17.82 -3.48 0.34
N TYR A 140 -17.76 -2.20 0.00
CA TYR A 140 -17.07 -1.17 0.78
C TYR A 140 -17.84 -0.73 2.04
N LYS A 141 -19.12 -1.11 2.14
CA LYS A 141 -19.93 -0.88 3.35
C LYS A 141 -19.61 -1.84 4.49
N GLN A 142 -18.77 -2.86 4.27
CA GLN A 142 -18.47 -3.88 5.28
C GLN A 142 -16.99 -4.25 5.33
N LYS A 143 -16.26 -4.16 4.22
CA LYS A 143 -14.85 -4.55 4.10
C LYS A 143 -14.12 -3.61 3.14
N GLU A 144 -12.79 -3.66 3.11
CA GLU A 144 -11.98 -2.89 2.15
C GLU A 144 -12.08 -1.35 2.29
N THR A 145 -12.48 -0.87 3.47
CA THR A 145 -12.58 0.54 3.85
C THR A 145 -11.27 1.33 3.79
N HIS A 146 -10.12 0.68 3.94
CA HIS A 146 -8.80 1.29 3.81
C HIS A 146 -8.53 1.76 2.38
N HIS A 147 -8.90 0.97 1.37
CA HIS A 147 -8.74 1.38 -0.03
C HIS A 147 -9.65 2.56 -0.38
N LEU A 148 -10.88 2.53 0.14
CA LEU A 148 -11.82 3.64 0.04
C LEU A 148 -11.25 4.91 0.71
N PHE A 149 -10.69 4.79 1.90
CA PHE A 149 -10.05 5.90 2.60
C PHE A 149 -8.85 6.48 1.82
N MET A 150 -8.04 5.62 1.19
CA MET A 150 -6.92 6.08 0.35
C MET A 150 -7.38 6.83 -0.90
N ALA A 151 -8.46 6.40 -1.53
CA ALA A 151 -9.08 7.15 -2.61
C ALA A 151 -9.63 8.51 -2.14
N ILE A 152 -10.21 8.58 -0.94
CA ILE A 152 -10.66 9.85 -0.35
C ILE A 152 -9.47 10.78 -0.07
N LEU A 153 -8.37 10.30 0.50
CA LEU A 153 -7.19 11.13 0.73
C LEU A 153 -6.57 11.64 -0.57
N TYR A 154 -6.58 10.82 -1.63
CA TYR A 154 -6.18 11.27 -2.96
C TYR A 154 -7.08 12.41 -3.45
N ASP A 155 -8.40 12.22 -3.43
CA ASP A 155 -9.33 13.25 -3.91
C ASP A 155 -9.20 14.53 -3.07
N LEU A 156 -9.08 14.39 -1.75
CA LEU A 156 -8.88 15.50 -0.81
C LEU A 156 -7.56 16.24 -1.04
N ASN A 157 -6.50 15.55 -1.44
CA ASN A 157 -5.24 16.21 -1.82
C ASN A 157 -5.41 17.09 -3.05
N GLU A 158 -6.10 16.57 -4.08
CA GLU A 158 -6.28 17.22 -5.37
C GLU A 158 -7.30 18.36 -5.33
N THR A 159 -8.45 18.14 -4.69
CA THR A 159 -9.59 19.07 -4.72
C THR A 159 -9.71 19.93 -3.46
N LYS A 160 -9.01 19.56 -2.39
CA LYS A 160 -9.17 20.13 -1.03
C LYS A 160 -10.57 19.90 -0.44
N GLU A 161 -11.34 18.98 -1.01
CA GLU A 161 -12.68 18.61 -0.55
C GLU A 161 -12.82 17.09 -0.34
N ILE A 162 -13.61 16.70 0.65
CA ILE A 162 -13.93 15.28 0.88
C ILE A 162 -14.94 14.82 -0.18
N ASN A 163 -14.56 13.79 -0.95
CA ASN A 163 -15.47 13.15 -1.91
C ASN A 163 -16.66 12.51 -1.19
N GLN A 164 -17.84 13.12 -1.34
CA GLN A 164 -19.06 12.72 -0.63
C GLN A 164 -19.61 11.35 -1.05
N GLU A 165 -19.40 10.93 -2.31
CA GLU A 165 -19.83 9.61 -2.78
C GLU A 165 -19.04 8.52 -2.06
N LEU A 166 -17.72 8.66 -2.02
CA LEU A 166 -16.85 7.70 -1.34
C LEU A 166 -17.04 7.76 0.19
N TYR A 167 -17.14 8.95 0.75
CA TYR A 167 -17.38 9.15 2.17
C TYR A 167 -18.68 8.49 2.64
N SER A 168 -19.76 8.61 1.86
CA SER A 168 -21.06 8.01 2.19
C SER A 168 -21.05 6.48 2.18
N ALA A 169 -20.07 5.85 1.50
CA ALA A 169 -19.91 4.41 1.50
C ALA A 169 -19.21 3.88 2.76
N LEU A 170 -18.52 4.73 3.53
CA LEU A 170 -17.90 4.32 4.79
C LEU A 170 -18.95 4.02 5.87
N PRO A 171 -18.82 2.90 6.61
CA PRO A 171 -19.68 2.61 7.75
C PRO A 171 -19.59 3.71 8.82
N GLU A 172 -20.72 4.04 9.46
CA GLU A 172 -20.78 5.11 10.48
C GLU A 172 -19.76 4.92 11.62
N GLU A 173 -19.59 3.68 12.08
CA GLU A 173 -18.68 3.39 13.19
C GLU A 173 -17.22 3.23 12.77
N ASN A 174 -16.92 3.33 11.47
CA ASN A 174 -15.57 3.13 10.95
C ASN A 174 -14.64 4.29 11.35
N ILE A 175 -13.43 3.96 11.79
CA ILE A 175 -12.45 4.94 12.25
C ILE A 175 -12.09 5.97 11.18
N TYR A 176 -12.02 5.59 9.91
CA TYR A 176 -11.72 6.53 8.83
C TYR A 176 -12.81 7.59 8.68
N LYS A 177 -14.09 7.21 8.89
CA LYS A 177 -15.21 8.16 8.84
C LYS A 177 -15.16 9.13 10.01
N LYS A 178 -14.98 8.61 11.23
CA LYS A 178 -14.79 9.43 12.45
C LYS A 178 -13.62 10.41 12.31
N PHE A 179 -12.54 9.97 11.67
CA PHE A 179 -11.40 10.85 11.37
C PHE A 179 -11.73 11.92 10.34
N LEU A 180 -12.40 11.57 9.24
CA LEU A 180 -12.82 12.52 8.20
C LEU A 180 -13.82 13.57 8.74
N ASP A 181 -14.72 13.19 9.65
CA ASP A 181 -15.64 14.11 10.33
C ASP A 181 -14.90 15.17 11.15
N ASN A 182 -13.69 14.82 11.61
CA ASN A 182 -12.80 15.68 12.38
C ASN A 182 -11.62 16.19 11.54
N TRP A 183 -11.69 16.12 10.20
CA TRP A 183 -10.57 16.48 9.33
C TRP A 183 -10.08 17.91 9.57
N ILE A 184 -10.96 18.89 9.67
CA ILE A 184 -10.57 20.28 9.91
C ILE A 184 -10.33 20.61 11.39
N SER A 185 -10.42 19.62 12.29
CA SER A 185 -10.27 19.86 13.72
C SER A 185 -8.87 20.36 14.06
N THR A 186 -8.84 21.40 14.89
CA THR A 186 -7.63 21.95 15.51
C THR A 186 -7.42 21.42 16.94
N ASP A 187 -8.38 20.63 17.46
CA ASP A 187 -8.25 19.96 18.75
C ASP A 187 -7.24 18.81 18.63
N LYS A 188 -6.04 19.05 19.18
CA LYS A 188 -4.93 18.08 19.17
C LYS A 188 -5.28 16.78 19.87
N LYS A 189 -6.14 16.79 20.88
CA LYS A 189 -6.53 15.59 21.61
C LYS A 189 -7.41 14.71 20.72
N ILE A 190 -8.46 15.29 20.14
CA ILE A 190 -9.37 14.57 19.23
C ILE A 190 -8.59 13.97 18.05
N VAL A 191 -7.75 14.76 17.40
CA VAL A 191 -6.93 14.29 16.27
C VAL A 191 -5.95 13.21 16.71
N GLY A 192 -5.29 13.37 17.86
CA GLY A 192 -4.36 12.38 18.40
C GLY A 192 -5.02 11.05 18.74
N ASP A 193 -6.18 11.09 19.41
CA ASP A 193 -6.94 9.89 19.79
C ASP A 193 -7.40 9.11 18.55
N LEU A 194 -7.88 9.82 17.51
CA LEU A 194 -8.28 9.20 16.24
C LEU A 194 -7.09 8.61 15.47
N LEU A 195 -5.97 9.33 15.40
CA LEU A 195 -4.74 8.81 14.76
C LEU A 195 -4.20 7.57 15.48
N PHE A 196 -4.31 7.52 16.81
CA PHE A 196 -3.94 6.34 17.59
C PHE A 196 -4.81 5.13 17.21
N GLU A 197 -6.13 5.32 17.19
CA GLU A 197 -7.08 4.25 16.80
C GLU A 197 -6.89 3.83 15.34
N MET A 198 -6.55 4.75 14.44
CA MET A 198 -6.19 4.42 13.05
C MET A 198 -4.93 3.55 12.97
N CYS A 199 -3.93 3.78 13.83
CA CYS A 199 -2.75 2.91 13.87
C CYS A 199 -3.10 1.49 14.34
N ASP A 200 -3.97 1.36 15.35
CA ASP A 200 -4.52 0.06 15.75
C ASP A 200 -5.28 -0.60 14.60
N PHE A 201 -6.11 0.17 13.88
CA PHE A 201 -6.87 -0.33 12.75
C PHE A 201 -5.96 -0.78 11.60
N HIS A 202 -4.89 -0.03 11.27
CA HIS A 202 -3.90 -0.41 10.26
C HIS A 202 -3.24 -1.75 10.61
N ILE A 203 -2.77 -1.91 11.86
CA ILE A 203 -2.19 -3.18 12.31
C ILE A 203 -3.21 -4.29 12.17
N TYR A 204 -4.44 -4.06 12.66
CA TYR A 204 -5.48 -5.05 12.57
C TYR A 204 -5.69 -5.45 11.11
N SER A 205 -5.90 -4.50 10.19
CA SER A 205 -6.08 -4.70 8.74
C SER A 205 -4.90 -5.35 8.03
N SER A 206 -3.70 -5.24 8.58
CA SER A 206 -2.48 -5.88 8.08
C SER A 206 -2.33 -7.34 8.52
N LEU A 207 -2.82 -7.69 9.72
CA LEU A 207 -2.65 -9.04 10.27
C LEU A 207 -3.45 -10.10 9.49
N ASP A 208 -2.76 -11.17 9.10
CA ASP A 208 -3.38 -12.36 8.51
C ASP A 208 -3.80 -13.33 9.62
N LEU A 209 -5.07 -13.26 10.03
CA LEU A 209 -5.64 -14.08 11.10
C LEU A 209 -6.58 -15.11 10.49
N ARG A 210 -6.64 -16.32 11.08
CA ARG A 210 -7.40 -17.48 10.55
C ARG A 210 -8.83 -17.16 10.10
N ASP A 211 -9.53 -16.29 10.82
CA ASP A 211 -10.93 -15.96 10.60
C ASP A 211 -11.11 -14.51 10.09
N LYS A 212 -10.05 -13.91 9.51
CA LYS A 212 -10.07 -12.52 9.09
C LYS A 212 -9.34 -12.31 7.76
N PHE A 213 -10.03 -11.65 6.84
CA PHE A 213 -9.42 -11.10 5.64
C PHE A 213 -8.39 -10.00 6.00
N SER A 214 -7.12 -10.20 5.67
CA SER A 214 -6.11 -9.13 5.71
C SER A 214 -6.36 -8.17 4.54
N GLU A 215 -6.79 -6.97 4.84
CA GLU A 215 -7.13 -5.95 3.85
C GLU A 215 -5.88 -5.33 3.22
N ILE A 216 -4.84 -5.11 4.04
CA ILE A 216 -3.56 -4.56 3.60
C ILE A 216 -2.60 -5.73 3.40
N LEU A 217 -2.55 -6.24 2.17
CA LEU A 217 -1.70 -7.39 1.83
C LEU A 217 -0.25 -6.97 1.57
N SER A 218 -0.07 -5.96 0.72
CA SER A 218 1.24 -5.43 0.31
C SER A 218 1.60 -4.21 1.13
N LEU A 219 2.88 -4.02 1.46
CA LEU A 219 3.35 -2.90 2.29
C LEU A 219 2.70 -2.83 3.69
N ASN A 220 2.23 -3.97 4.18
CA ASN A 220 1.71 -4.12 5.54
C ASN A 220 2.72 -3.62 6.59
N TYR A 221 2.21 -2.97 7.63
CA TYR A 221 2.98 -2.33 8.71
C TYR A 221 3.77 -1.06 8.32
N ILE A 222 3.72 -0.63 7.06
CA ILE A 222 4.20 0.70 6.66
C ILE A 222 3.02 1.68 6.80
N PRO A 223 3.05 2.64 7.74
CA PRO A 223 1.91 3.52 8.03
C PRO A 223 1.80 4.69 7.04
N TYR A 224 1.76 4.37 5.73
CA TYR A 224 1.74 5.38 4.66
C TYR A 224 0.52 6.28 4.73
N GLU A 225 -0.63 5.79 5.19
CA GLU A 225 -1.83 6.62 5.36
C GLU A 225 -1.64 7.68 6.44
N ILE A 226 -0.95 7.34 7.53
CA ILE A 226 -0.71 8.28 8.63
C ILE A 226 0.25 9.38 8.17
N LYS A 227 1.30 8.99 7.42
CA LYS A 227 2.25 9.95 6.84
C LYS A 227 1.63 10.83 5.76
N LEU A 228 0.74 10.27 4.96
CA LEU A 228 -0.01 11.03 3.97
C LEU A 228 -0.97 12.03 4.62
N ILE A 229 -1.67 11.64 5.69
CA ILE A 229 -2.50 12.55 6.50
C ILE A 229 -1.67 13.71 7.03
N GLU A 230 -0.53 13.41 7.68
CA GLU A 230 0.39 14.43 8.20
C GLU A 230 0.79 15.42 7.09
N LYS A 231 1.16 14.91 5.91
CA LYS A 231 1.54 15.73 4.75
C LYS A 231 0.40 16.64 4.29
N ILE A 232 -0.76 16.07 3.95
CA ILE A 232 -1.91 16.82 3.42
C ILE A 232 -2.38 17.88 4.44
N ARG A 233 -2.45 17.53 5.73
CA ARG A 233 -2.84 18.47 6.79
C ARG A 233 -1.85 19.64 6.90
N SER A 234 -0.56 19.37 6.89
CA SER A 234 0.47 20.42 6.91
C SER A 234 0.36 21.36 5.71
N GLU A 235 0.15 20.81 4.51
CA GLU A 235 -0.05 21.60 3.29
C GLU A 235 -1.32 22.47 3.35
N GLN A 236 -2.34 22.04 4.10
CA GLN A 236 -3.56 22.80 4.36
C GLN A 236 -3.43 23.77 5.57
N GLY A 237 -2.26 23.88 6.19
CA GLY A 237 -2.03 24.72 7.37
C GLY A 237 -2.69 24.18 8.65
N LEU A 238 -3.12 22.92 8.66
CA LEU A 238 -3.70 22.25 9.81
C LEU A 238 -2.61 21.72 10.75
N VAL A 239 -2.94 21.66 12.04
CA VAL A 239 -2.04 21.15 13.08
C VAL A 239 -1.89 19.64 12.95
N ASN A 240 -0.64 19.18 12.92
CA ASN A 240 -0.29 17.77 13.10
C ASN A 240 -0.06 17.44 14.58
N VAL A 241 -0.38 16.20 14.94
CA VAL A 241 -0.22 15.67 16.29
C VAL A 241 0.79 14.55 16.25
N LYS A 242 1.75 14.57 17.18
CA LYS A 242 2.65 13.45 17.38
C LYS A 242 1.90 12.37 18.15
N THR A 243 1.66 11.24 17.49
CA THR A 243 1.01 10.07 18.10
C THR A 243 2.06 9.11 18.64
N ASP A 244 1.95 8.75 19.90
CA ASP A 244 2.83 7.77 20.56
C ASP A 244 2.24 6.37 20.41
N HIS A 245 2.65 5.64 19.36
CA HIS A 245 2.08 4.34 19.02
C HIS A 245 3.15 3.39 18.48
N PRO A 246 3.20 2.10 18.89
CA PRO A 246 4.24 1.15 18.48
C PRO A 246 4.46 1.02 16.97
N LEU A 247 3.41 1.18 16.16
CA LEU A 247 3.51 1.21 14.68
C LEU A 247 4.44 2.32 14.20
N LEU A 248 4.32 3.51 14.78
CA LEU A 248 5.04 4.73 14.40
C LEU A 248 6.45 4.80 14.99
N GLU A 249 6.77 3.93 15.95
CA GLU A 249 8.12 3.78 16.53
C GLU A 249 9.04 2.90 15.69
N THR A 250 8.51 2.19 14.69
CA THR A 250 9.31 1.29 13.85
C THR A 250 10.05 2.03 12.75
N LYS A 251 11.14 1.42 12.25
CA LYS A 251 11.85 1.92 11.05
C LYS A 251 10.99 1.96 9.79
N LEU A 252 9.91 1.18 9.74
CA LEU A 252 8.94 1.20 8.64
C LEU A 252 8.13 2.51 8.60
N ALA A 253 8.02 3.22 9.73
CA ALA A 253 7.38 4.52 9.80
C ALA A 253 8.28 5.68 9.33
N GLU A 254 9.58 5.43 9.15
CA GLU A 254 10.56 6.39 8.60
C GLU A 254 10.50 6.40 7.06
N ILE A 255 9.31 6.65 6.49
CA ILE A 255 9.10 6.72 5.05
C ILE A 255 9.89 7.90 4.48
N PRO A 256 10.76 7.71 3.48
CA PRO A 256 11.54 8.80 2.89
C PRO A 256 10.61 9.78 2.18
N GLU A 257 10.94 11.08 2.21
CA GLU A 257 10.13 12.13 1.56
C GLU A 257 9.98 11.93 0.04
N ASN A 258 10.99 11.30 -0.58
CA ASN A 258 11.02 10.98 -1.99
C ASN A 258 11.33 9.49 -2.19
N GLN A 259 10.82 8.92 -3.28
CA GLN A 259 11.16 7.56 -3.66
C GLN A 259 12.68 7.40 -3.88
N TYR A 260 13.20 6.22 -3.59
CA TYR A 260 14.57 5.88 -3.98
C TYR A 260 14.61 5.59 -5.47
N GLU A 261 15.69 5.95 -6.16
CA GLU A 261 15.84 5.68 -7.59
C GLU A 261 15.90 4.17 -7.88
N TRP A 262 15.13 3.74 -8.88
CA TRP A 262 15.21 2.41 -9.48
C TRP A 262 15.20 2.53 -11.01
N ASP A 263 16.28 2.11 -11.65
CA ASP A 263 16.44 2.21 -13.11
C ASP A 263 15.84 0.97 -13.79
N LEU A 264 14.62 1.12 -14.32
CA LEU A 264 13.94 0.06 -15.07
C LEU A 264 14.72 -0.41 -16.31
N SER A 265 15.61 0.42 -16.88
CA SER A 265 16.44 0.01 -18.02
C SER A 265 17.47 -1.07 -17.66
N LYS A 266 17.80 -1.18 -16.36
CA LYS A 266 18.73 -2.17 -15.80
C LYS A 266 18.03 -3.33 -15.10
N ASP A 267 16.71 -3.28 -14.96
CA ASP A 267 15.92 -4.31 -14.32
C ASP A 267 15.76 -5.52 -15.26
N GLU A 268 16.50 -6.60 -15.02
CA GLU A 268 16.54 -7.76 -15.91
C GLU A 268 15.16 -8.41 -16.14
N VAL A 269 14.32 -8.50 -15.11
CA VAL A 269 12.99 -9.12 -15.21
C VAL A 269 12.07 -8.22 -16.02
N TYR A 270 12.09 -6.92 -15.73
CA TYR A 270 11.30 -5.94 -16.47
C TYR A 270 11.75 -5.86 -17.94
N GLN A 271 13.06 -5.81 -18.21
CA GLN A 271 13.59 -5.81 -19.57
C GLN A 271 13.30 -7.12 -20.32
N PHE A 272 13.25 -8.25 -19.62
CA PHE A 272 12.85 -9.53 -20.21
C PHE A 272 11.39 -9.50 -20.67
N LEU A 273 10.49 -8.90 -19.87
CA LEU A 273 9.08 -8.69 -20.21
C LEU A 273 8.94 -7.75 -21.41
N ILE A 274 9.51 -6.53 -21.34
CA ILE A 274 9.32 -5.49 -22.36
C ILE A 274 9.77 -5.93 -23.76
N ARG A 275 10.84 -6.73 -23.87
CA ARG A 275 11.30 -7.26 -25.16
C ARG A 275 10.32 -8.25 -25.81
N ARG A 276 9.30 -8.70 -25.08
CA ARG A 276 8.32 -9.72 -25.50
C ARG A 276 6.90 -9.18 -25.61
N GLU A 277 6.65 -7.95 -25.18
CA GLU A 277 5.39 -7.24 -25.48
C GLU A 277 5.37 -6.87 -26.97
#